data_AF-A0A1H8VPG1-F1
#
_entry.id   AF-A0A1H8VPG1-F1
#
_cell.length_a   1.000
_cell.length_b   1.000
_cell.length_c   1.000
_cell.angle_alpha   90.00
_cell.angle_beta   90.00
_cell.angle_gamma   90.00
#
_symmetry.space_group_name_H-M   'P 1'
#
loop_
_entity.id
_entity.type
_entity.pdbx_description
1 polymer ?
#
loop_
_entity_poly.entity_id
_entity_poly.type
_entity_poly.pdbx_seq_one_letter_code
_entity_poly.pdbx_strand_id
1 'polypeptide(L)'
;MTIPERLTGPAILALAVAANTIHNHTALGGALGHIPGFYPIVFFIGIGVVLPALALGRTVRREPAAARPLGVALGWRDVIAVLAALVIGCALAAKPLGPSIAQPGGIERVATLFTQLLIASTAEVMLFLGAAGMGLRALLGGRHDWRFGLLLVVVSSLLFGLFHFTYPAPWNVLDTAVTVGIVWIAVSTLFVITRSLVAAVLLDNVMATVGFATRDLTLPLSPALGLLLEILAIAAFAAAFTRARRAASAASPSPVPR
;
A
#
# COMPACT_ATOMS: atom_id res chain seq x y z
N MET A 1 -15.00 7.25 -21.84
CA MET A 1 -13.96 8.29 -21.65
C MET A 1 -12.76 7.65 -20.98
N THR A 2 -11.57 7.71 -21.58
CA THR A 2 -10.34 7.12 -21.00
C THR A 2 -9.63 8.18 -20.16
N ILE A 3 -9.38 7.91 -18.88
CA ILE A 3 -8.58 8.80 -18.02
C ILE A 3 -7.14 8.82 -18.56
N PRO A 4 -6.53 10.00 -18.80
CA PRO A 4 -5.13 10.10 -19.19
C PRO A 4 -4.22 9.41 -18.17
N GLU A 5 -3.18 8.70 -18.62
CA GLU A 5 -2.31 7.90 -17.74
C GLU A 5 -1.68 8.74 -16.62
N ARG A 6 -1.28 9.97 -16.93
CA ARG A 6 -0.76 10.95 -15.95
C ARG A 6 -1.74 11.33 -14.83
N LEU A 7 -3.03 11.14 -15.05
CA LEU A 7 -4.08 11.44 -14.07
C LEU A 7 -4.55 10.19 -13.31
N THR A 8 -4.24 8.97 -13.78
CA THR A 8 -4.71 7.72 -13.15
C THR A 8 -4.25 7.61 -11.69
N GLY A 9 -2.94 7.77 -11.44
CA GLY A 9 -2.37 7.71 -10.09
C GLY A 9 -2.98 8.76 -9.15
N PRO A 10 -2.92 10.07 -9.51
CA PRO A 10 -3.55 11.13 -8.74
C PRO A 10 -5.05 10.94 -8.50
N ALA A 11 -5.80 10.43 -9.49
CA ALA A 11 -7.24 10.18 -9.34
C ALA A 11 -7.52 9.06 -8.32
N ILE A 12 -6.72 7.99 -8.31
CA ILE A 12 -6.84 6.92 -7.30
C ILE A 12 -6.55 7.47 -5.91
N LEU A 13 -5.49 8.27 -5.75
CA LEU A 13 -5.13 8.89 -4.47
C LEU A 13 -6.20 9.86 -3.98
N ALA A 14 -6.73 10.71 -4.87
CA ALA A 14 -7.82 11.63 -4.53
C ALA A 14 -9.09 10.88 -4.11
N LEU A 15 -9.42 9.79 -4.79
CA LEU A 15 -10.52 8.91 -4.41
C LEU A 15 -10.29 8.27 -3.04
N ALA A 16 -9.06 7.81 -2.75
CA ALA A 16 -8.71 7.25 -1.45
C ALA A 16 -8.83 8.30 -0.33
N VAL A 17 -8.31 9.51 -0.53
CA VAL A 17 -8.45 10.62 0.43
C VAL A 17 -9.92 10.94 0.67
N ALA A 18 -10.72 11.07 -0.39
CA ALA A 18 -12.14 11.38 -0.28
C ALA A 18 -12.91 10.26 0.44
N ALA A 19 -12.71 9.01 0.05
CA ALA A 19 -13.39 7.87 0.64
C ALA A 19 -13.04 7.71 2.13
N ASN A 20 -11.76 7.87 2.49
CA ASN A 20 -11.34 7.78 3.89
C ASN A 20 -11.89 8.94 4.72
N THR A 21 -11.88 10.15 4.18
CA THR A 21 -12.45 11.33 4.84
C THR A 21 -13.94 11.17 5.08
N ILE A 22 -14.68 10.70 4.06
CA ILE A 22 -16.12 10.43 4.19
C ILE A 22 -16.37 9.37 5.26
N HIS A 23 -15.59 8.29 5.28
CA HIS A 23 -15.74 7.22 6.26
C HIS A 23 -15.54 7.72 7.70
N ASN A 24 -14.49 8.50 7.96
CA ASN A 24 -14.11 8.86 9.33
C ASN A 24 -14.77 10.14 9.85
N HIS A 25 -15.20 11.06 8.97
CA HIS A 25 -15.62 12.42 9.35
C HIS A 25 -17.05 12.78 8.97
N THR A 26 -17.87 11.81 8.52
CA THR A 26 -19.28 12.08 8.16
C THR A 26 -20.23 11.09 8.81
N ALA A 27 -21.50 11.50 8.98
CA ALA A 27 -22.56 10.64 9.50
C ALA A 27 -22.79 9.39 8.62
N LEU A 28 -22.65 9.53 7.30
CA LEU A 28 -22.72 8.40 6.37
C LEU A 28 -21.60 7.38 6.65
N GLY A 29 -20.38 7.86 6.87
CA GLY A 29 -19.24 7.04 7.24
C GLY A 29 -19.47 6.26 8.53
N GLY A 30 -20.00 6.92 9.56
CA GLY A 30 -20.41 6.28 10.81
C GLY A 30 -21.47 5.20 10.60
N ALA A 31 -22.51 5.47 9.80
CA ALA A 31 -23.55 4.50 9.48
C ALA A 31 -22.99 3.25 8.77
N LEU A 32 -22.09 3.45 7.81
CA LEU A 32 -21.43 2.36 7.07
C LEU A 32 -20.42 1.60 7.94
N GLY A 33 -19.80 2.25 8.92
CA GLY A 33 -18.86 1.64 9.87
C GLY A 33 -19.48 0.56 10.75
N HIS A 34 -20.81 0.55 10.91
CA HIS A 34 -21.52 -0.51 11.62
C HIS A 34 -21.65 -1.81 10.83
N ILE A 35 -21.37 -1.81 9.52
CA ILE A 35 -21.43 -3.01 8.69
C ILE A 35 -20.08 -3.76 8.83
N PRO A 36 -20.05 -4.96 9.42
CA PRO A 36 -18.80 -5.68 9.66
C PRO A 36 -18.02 -5.91 8.35
N GLY A 37 -16.75 -5.53 8.34
CA GLY A 37 -15.86 -5.70 7.19
C GLY A 37 -16.10 -4.75 6.02
N PHE A 38 -17.11 -3.87 6.06
CA PHE A 38 -17.40 -2.95 4.95
C PHE A 38 -16.19 -2.08 4.61
N TYR A 39 -15.63 -1.40 5.62
CA TYR A 39 -14.48 -0.53 5.41
C TYR A 39 -13.25 -1.26 4.85
N PRO A 40 -12.74 -2.36 5.45
CA PRO A 40 -11.56 -3.03 4.89
C PRO A 40 -11.81 -3.61 3.50
N ILE A 41 -13.02 -4.08 3.19
CA ILE A 41 -13.34 -4.59 1.84
C ILE A 41 -13.39 -3.45 0.82
N VAL A 42 -14.18 -2.41 1.08
CA VAL A 42 -14.38 -1.33 0.08
C VAL A 42 -13.13 -0.46 -0.03
N PHE A 43 -12.59 -0.05 1.11
CA PHE A 43 -11.46 0.88 1.15
C PHE A 43 -10.15 0.16 0.86
N PHE A 44 -9.69 -0.76 1.72
CA PHE A 44 -8.37 -1.37 1.53
C PHE A 44 -8.32 -2.26 0.28
N ILE A 45 -9.25 -3.20 0.11
CA ILE A 45 -9.23 -4.11 -1.06
C ILE A 45 -9.66 -3.36 -2.32
N GLY A 46 -10.83 -2.73 -2.32
CA GLY A 46 -11.38 -2.09 -3.51
C GLY A 46 -10.54 -0.92 -4.01
N ILE A 47 -10.40 0.13 -3.19
CA ILE A 47 -9.69 1.35 -3.58
C ILE A 47 -8.19 1.18 -3.44
N GLY A 48 -7.73 0.64 -2.31
CA GLY A 48 -6.31 0.54 -1.96
C GLY A 48 -5.53 -0.49 -2.76
N VAL A 49 -6.15 -1.60 -3.16
CA VAL A 49 -5.45 -2.70 -3.84
C VAL A 49 -5.89 -2.88 -5.28
N VAL A 50 -7.19 -3.08 -5.53
CA VAL A 50 -7.71 -3.43 -6.86
C VAL A 50 -7.51 -2.30 -7.87
N LEU A 51 -7.81 -1.05 -7.51
CA LEU A 51 -7.65 0.08 -8.43
C LEU A 51 -6.17 0.31 -8.84
N PRO A 52 -5.20 0.40 -7.90
CA PRO A 52 -3.78 0.41 -8.24
C PRO A 52 -3.34 -0.81 -9.05
N ALA A 53 -3.78 -2.02 -8.71
CA ALA A 53 -3.43 -3.24 -9.43
C ALA A 53 -3.88 -3.21 -10.90
N LEU A 54 -5.10 -2.75 -11.16
CA LEU A 54 -5.61 -2.56 -12.53
C LEU A 54 -4.78 -1.54 -13.30
N ALA A 55 -4.43 -0.42 -12.67
CA ALA A 55 -3.62 0.63 -13.28
C ALA A 55 -2.20 0.14 -13.59
N LEU A 56 -1.53 -0.51 -12.63
CA LEU A 56 -0.21 -1.10 -12.81
C LEU A 56 -0.21 -2.18 -13.90
N GLY A 57 -1.22 -3.06 -13.92
CA GLY A 57 -1.35 -4.10 -14.95
C GLY A 57 -1.50 -3.51 -16.35
N ARG A 58 -2.23 -2.40 -16.50
CA ARG A 58 -2.36 -1.67 -17.78
C ARG A 58 -1.05 -1.02 -18.20
N THR A 59 -0.31 -0.40 -17.28
CA THR A 59 0.99 0.22 -17.56
C THR A 59 2.02 -0.82 -17.95
N VAL A 60 2.15 -1.93 -17.19
CA VAL A 60 3.06 -3.04 -17.51
C VAL A 60 2.72 -3.71 -18.83
N ARG A 61 1.43 -3.78 -19.19
CA ARG A 61 1.02 -4.28 -20.52
C ARG A 61 1.58 -3.42 -21.65
N ARG A 62 1.48 -2.09 -21.51
CA ARG A 62 1.98 -1.15 -22.52
C ARG A 62 3.50 -1.14 -22.57
N GLU A 63 4.12 -1.31 -21.40
CA GLU A 63 5.56 -1.25 -21.24
C GLU A 63 6.04 -2.30 -20.24
N PRO A 64 6.34 -3.53 -20.71
CA PRO A 64 6.76 -4.62 -19.83
C PRO A 64 8.00 -4.30 -18.99
N ALA A 65 8.90 -3.45 -19.51
CA ALA A 65 10.09 -2.97 -18.81
C ALA A 65 9.76 -2.17 -17.53
N ALA A 66 8.56 -1.59 -17.42
CA ALA A 66 8.12 -0.85 -16.24
C ALA A 66 7.80 -1.76 -15.03
N ALA A 67 7.66 -3.08 -15.23
CA ALA A 67 7.30 -4.01 -14.16
C ALA A 67 8.27 -3.99 -12.97
N ARG A 68 9.59 -3.96 -13.24
CA ARG A 68 10.60 -3.93 -12.17
C ARG A 68 10.64 -2.57 -11.47
N PRO A 69 10.79 -1.42 -12.16
CA PRO A 69 10.80 -0.11 -11.50
C PRO A 69 9.55 0.20 -10.66
N LEU A 70 8.39 -0.35 -11.05
CA LEU A 70 7.12 -0.25 -10.31
C LEU A 70 6.95 -1.33 -9.23
N GLY A 71 7.92 -2.25 -9.09
CA GLY A 71 7.98 -3.25 -8.03
C GLY A 71 7.02 -4.43 -8.15
N VAL A 72 6.57 -4.75 -9.35
CA VAL A 72 5.61 -5.84 -9.65
C VAL A 72 6.22 -6.99 -10.47
N ALA A 73 7.55 -7.08 -10.53
CA ALA A 73 8.24 -8.11 -11.31
C ALA A 73 8.28 -9.49 -10.63
N LEU A 74 8.22 -9.55 -9.29
CA LEU A 74 8.15 -10.77 -8.47
C LEU A 74 9.18 -11.86 -8.86
N GLY A 75 10.46 -11.59 -8.66
CA GLY A 75 11.56 -12.55 -8.89
C GLY A 75 12.44 -12.77 -7.65
N TRP A 76 13.55 -13.49 -7.78
CA TRP A 76 14.45 -13.81 -6.66
C TRP A 76 14.99 -12.57 -5.90
N ARG A 77 15.17 -11.44 -6.60
CA ARG A 77 15.56 -10.17 -5.97
C ARG A 77 14.53 -9.68 -4.96
N ASP A 78 13.25 -9.98 -5.17
CA ASP A 78 12.17 -9.64 -4.25
C ASP A 78 12.25 -10.51 -2.99
N VAL A 79 12.69 -11.76 -3.10
CA VAL A 79 12.93 -12.62 -1.92
C VAL A 79 14.02 -12.01 -1.04
N ILE A 80 15.15 -11.59 -1.64
CA ILE A 80 16.22 -10.90 -0.89
C ILE A 80 15.72 -9.58 -0.31
N ALA A 81 14.93 -8.81 -1.07
CA ALA A 81 14.36 -7.56 -0.59
C ALA A 81 13.44 -7.78 0.62
N VAL A 82 12.62 -8.84 0.60
CA VAL A 82 11.74 -9.22 1.71
C VAL A 82 12.57 -9.64 2.93
N LEU A 83 13.64 -10.42 2.74
CA LEU A 83 14.55 -10.78 3.85
C LEU A 83 15.23 -9.55 4.44
N ALA A 84 15.69 -8.61 3.59
CA ALA A 84 16.26 -7.35 4.04
C ALA A 84 15.23 -6.49 4.79
N ALA A 85 14.00 -6.42 4.30
CA ALA A 85 12.89 -5.72 4.96
C ALA A 85 12.61 -6.30 6.34
N LEU A 86 12.61 -7.63 6.46
CA LEU A 86 12.43 -8.32 7.73
C LEU A 86 13.55 -8.01 8.71
N VAL A 87 14.82 -8.11 8.28
CA VAL A 87 15.98 -7.80 9.13
C VAL A 87 15.96 -6.35 9.60
N ILE A 88 15.74 -5.40 8.69
CA ILE A 88 15.67 -3.98 9.00
C ILE A 88 14.47 -3.70 9.92
N GLY A 89 13.30 -4.24 9.60
CA GLY A 89 12.09 -4.09 10.40
C GLY A 89 12.28 -4.61 11.82
N CYS A 90 12.83 -5.82 11.99
CA CYS A 90 13.14 -6.38 13.30
C CYS A 90 14.12 -5.49 14.08
N ALA A 91 15.17 -4.97 13.42
CA ALA A 91 16.12 -4.08 14.06
C ALA A 91 15.47 -2.77 14.53
N LEU A 92 14.61 -2.17 13.71
CA LEU A 92 13.87 -0.95 14.05
C LEU A 92 12.82 -1.19 15.15
N ALA A 93 12.19 -2.36 15.15
CA ALA A 93 11.12 -2.71 16.08
C ALA A 93 11.62 -3.22 17.44
N ALA A 94 12.86 -3.70 17.53
CA ALA A 94 13.41 -4.35 18.73
C ALA A 94 13.28 -3.49 20.00
N LYS A 95 13.77 -2.25 19.96
CA LYS A 95 13.69 -1.32 21.10
C LYS A 95 12.25 -0.91 21.44
N PRO A 96 11.43 -0.40 20.48
CA PRO A 96 10.10 0.09 20.82
C PRO A 96 9.10 -1.02 21.21
N LEU A 97 9.26 -2.25 20.70
CA LEU A 97 8.37 -3.36 21.07
C LEU A 97 8.81 -4.10 22.34
N GLY A 98 10.06 -3.93 22.79
CA GLY A 98 10.59 -4.61 23.98
C GLY A 98 9.66 -4.55 25.20
N PRO A 99 9.17 -3.36 25.61
CA PRO A 99 8.22 -3.25 26.71
C PRO A 99 6.90 -3.98 26.49
N SER A 100 6.33 -3.92 25.27
CA SER A 100 5.07 -4.60 24.94
C SER A 100 5.22 -6.13 24.96
N ILE A 101 6.34 -6.65 24.47
CA ILE A 101 6.63 -8.10 24.41
C ILE A 101 6.90 -8.68 25.80
N ALA A 102 7.48 -7.89 26.72
CA ALA A 102 7.78 -8.34 28.08
C ALA A 102 6.53 -8.55 28.96
N GLN A 103 5.37 -8.02 28.56
CA GLN A 103 4.12 -8.21 29.29
C GLN A 103 3.51 -9.59 29.01
N PRO A 104 2.76 -10.20 29.95
CA PRO A 104 1.99 -11.41 29.70
C PRO A 104 1.02 -11.21 28.52
N GLY A 105 1.06 -12.11 27.53
CA GLY A 105 0.25 -11.98 26.30
C GLY A 105 0.80 -10.99 25.26
N GLY A 106 1.97 -10.39 25.52
CA GLY A 106 2.57 -9.34 24.68
C GLY A 106 2.94 -9.80 23.28
N ILE A 107 3.46 -11.03 23.16
CA ILE A 107 3.82 -11.63 21.86
C ILE A 107 2.55 -11.87 21.03
N GLU A 108 1.52 -12.46 21.64
CA GLU A 108 0.23 -12.75 21.01
C GLU A 108 -0.42 -11.47 20.52
N ARG A 109 -0.33 -10.40 21.32
CA ARG A 109 -0.82 -9.07 20.93
C ARG A 109 -0.08 -8.51 19.73
N VAL A 110 1.26 -8.52 19.74
CA VAL A 110 2.07 -8.00 18.62
C VAL A 110 1.81 -8.81 17.35
N ALA A 111 1.74 -10.14 17.45
CA ALA A 111 1.41 -11.01 16.33
C ALA A 111 -0.01 -10.73 15.79
N THR A 112 -0.97 -10.50 16.68
CA THR A 112 -2.33 -10.13 16.31
C THR A 112 -2.35 -8.81 15.54
N LEU A 113 -1.71 -7.76 16.05
CA LEU A 113 -1.59 -6.48 15.34
C LEU A 113 -0.93 -6.65 13.97
N PHE A 114 0.18 -7.39 13.90
CA PHE A 114 0.90 -7.65 12.67
C PHE A 114 0.02 -8.32 11.60
N THR A 115 -0.83 -9.28 11.99
CA THR A 115 -1.77 -9.92 11.06
C THR A 115 -2.94 -9.03 10.66
N GLN A 116 -3.47 -8.23 11.59
CA GLN A 116 -4.60 -7.34 11.33
C GLN A 116 -4.23 -6.12 10.46
N LEU A 117 -3.00 -5.62 10.60
CA LEU A 117 -2.52 -4.42 9.91
C LEU A 117 -2.03 -4.70 8.50
N LEU A 118 -1.73 -5.96 8.17
CA LEU A 118 -1.12 -6.33 6.89
C LEU A 118 -1.95 -5.85 5.69
N ILE A 119 -3.28 -5.96 5.77
CA ILE A 119 -4.19 -5.47 4.75
C ILE A 119 -4.12 -3.95 4.55
N ALA A 120 -4.00 -3.19 5.64
CA ALA A 120 -3.86 -1.74 5.59
C ALA A 120 -2.51 -1.36 4.96
N SER A 121 -1.42 -2.01 5.40
CA SER A 121 -0.08 -1.80 4.82
C SER A 121 0.01 -2.17 3.35
N THR A 122 -0.67 -3.24 2.92
CA THR A 122 -0.78 -3.60 1.50
C THR A 122 -1.48 -2.47 0.72
N ALA A 123 -2.61 -1.97 1.21
CA ALA A 123 -3.32 -0.85 0.58
C ALA A 123 -2.50 0.44 0.54
N GLU A 124 -1.84 0.80 1.64
CA GLU A 124 -1.02 2.01 1.75
C GLU A 124 0.16 1.98 0.77
N VAL A 125 0.91 0.89 0.71
CA VAL A 125 2.02 0.75 -0.25
C VAL A 125 1.51 0.82 -1.69
N MET A 126 0.38 0.18 -1.99
CA MET A 126 -0.22 0.23 -3.31
C MET A 126 -0.69 1.63 -3.72
N LEU A 127 -1.19 2.43 -2.78
CA LEU A 127 -1.57 3.82 -3.00
C LEU A 127 -0.33 4.73 -3.14
N PHE A 128 0.51 4.78 -2.11
CA PHE A 128 1.56 5.79 -1.99
C PHE A 128 2.86 5.44 -2.72
N LEU A 129 3.11 4.18 -3.03
CA LEU A 129 4.23 3.77 -3.90
C LEU A 129 3.74 3.34 -5.28
N GLY A 130 2.68 2.54 -5.34
CA GLY A 130 2.09 2.10 -6.61
C GLY A 130 1.45 3.25 -7.40
N ALA A 131 0.37 3.84 -6.88
CA ALA A 131 -0.38 4.88 -7.58
C ALA A 131 0.41 6.19 -7.72
N ALA A 132 1.07 6.65 -6.66
CA ALA A 132 1.94 7.83 -6.73
C ALA A 132 3.11 7.61 -7.69
N GLY A 133 3.76 6.44 -7.64
CA GLY A 133 4.85 6.07 -8.54
C GLY A 133 4.45 6.07 -10.01
N MET A 134 3.25 5.57 -10.34
CA MET A 134 2.69 5.66 -11.70
C MET A 134 2.46 7.11 -12.14
N GLY A 135 1.86 7.93 -11.27
CA GLY A 135 1.62 9.35 -11.56
C GLY A 135 2.92 10.10 -11.83
N LEU A 136 3.90 9.95 -10.93
CA LEU A 136 5.21 10.60 -11.04
C LEU A 136 5.98 10.11 -12.27
N ARG A 137 5.94 8.81 -12.56
CA ARG A 137 6.52 8.23 -13.78
C ARG A 137 5.96 8.89 -15.03
N ALA A 138 4.64 9.01 -15.12
CA ALA A 138 3.98 9.62 -16.27
C ALA A 138 4.35 11.11 -16.41
N LEU A 139 4.48 11.84 -15.31
CA LEU A 139 4.95 13.23 -15.31
C LEU A 139 6.41 13.38 -15.76
N LEU A 140 7.26 12.39 -15.45
CA LEU A 140 8.67 12.37 -15.84
C LEU A 140 8.93 11.68 -17.18
N GLY A 141 7.89 11.44 -17.99
CA GLY A 141 8.02 10.85 -19.32
C GLY A 141 8.52 9.41 -19.31
N GLY A 142 8.19 8.62 -18.28
CA GLY A 142 8.56 7.21 -18.18
C GLY A 142 9.94 6.93 -17.58
N ARG A 143 10.69 7.96 -17.18
CA ARG A 143 12.03 7.82 -16.61
C ARG A 143 12.01 7.19 -15.22
N HIS A 144 13.02 6.37 -14.93
CA HIS A 144 13.20 5.67 -13.66
C HIS A 144 14.60 5.86 -13.05
N ASP A 145 15.21 7.02 -13.32
CA ASP A 145 16.53 7.38 -12.82
C ASP A 145 16.50 7.76 -11.32
N TRP A 146 17.64 8.18 -10.78
CA TRP A 146 17.76 8.57 -9.37
C TRP A 146 16.82 9.73 -9.00
N ARG A 147 16.46 10.61 -9.95
CA ARG A 147 15.54 11.73 -9.70
C ARG A 147 14.14 11.22 -9.47
N PHE A 148 13.69 10.23 -10.26
CA PHE A 148 12.42 9.53 -10.00
C PHE A 148 12.41 8.91 -8.59
N GLY A 149 13.49 8.24 -8.20
CA GLY A 149 13.62 7.66 -6.86
C GLY A 149 13.50 8.70 -5.74
N LEU A 150 14.28 9.77 -5.81
CA LEU A 150 14.26 10.85 -4.82
C LEU A 150 12.89 11.54 -4.73
N LEU A 151 12.31 11.89 -5.87
CA LEU A 151 10.99 12.52 -5.92
C LEU A 151 9.91 11.58 -5.39
N LEU A 152 10.00 10.27 -5.67
CA LEU A 152 9.04 9.31 -5.14
C LEU A 152 9.11 9.24 -3.61
N VAL A 153 10.32 9.18 -3.02
CA VAL A 153 10.50 9.20 -1.55
C VAL A 153 9.84 10.43 -0.95
N VAL A 154 10.16 11.63 -1.47
CA VAL A 154 9.61 12.90 -0.95
C VAL A 154 8.09 12.96 -1.11
N VAL A 155 7.57 12.74 -2.33
CA VAL A 155 6.14 12.89 -2.63
C VAL A 155 5.31 11.84 -1.89
N SER A 156 5.73 10.56 -1.90
CA SER A 156 4.99 9.50 -1.20
C SER A 156 4.94 9.73 0.31
N SER A 157 6.05 10.16 0.92
CA SER A 157 6.12 10.42 2.36
C SER A 157 5.25 11.61 2.77
N LEU A 158 5.25 12.69 1.98
CA LEU A 158 4.36 13.82 2.20
C LEU A 158 2.89 13.42 2.05
N LEU A 159 2.54 12.68 0.98
CA LEU A 159 1.17 12.21 0.76
C LEU A 159 0.71 11.26 1.88
N PHE A 160 1.57 10.36 2.35
CA PHE A 160 1.27 9.44 3.44
C PHE A 160 1.02 10.17 4.77
N GLY A 161 1.89 11.12 5.10
CA GLY A 161 1.71 11.98 6.28
C GLY A 161 0.43 12.80 6.20
N LEU A 162 0.16 13.46 5.07
CA LEU A 162 -1.08 14.23 4.89
C LEU A 162 -2.33 13.36 4.89
N PHE A 163 -2.25 12.14 4.37
CA PHE A 163 -3.36 11.19 4.41
C PHE A 163 -3.80 10.87 5.84
N HIS A 164 -2.91 10.99 6.83
CA HIS A 164 -3.27 10.72 8.22
C HIS A 164 -4.30 11.69 8.81
N PHE A 165 -4.44 12.90 8.26
CA PHE A 165 -5.52 13.81 8.63
C PHE A 165 -6.92 13.28 8.27
N THR A 166 -7.00 12.27 7.41
CA THR A 166 -8.27 11.63 7.03
C THR A 166 -8.74 10.55 8.02
N TYR A 167 -7.92 10.15 8.99
CA TYR A 167 -8.29 9.21 10.06
C TYR A 167 -8.95 9.90 11.27
N PRO A 168 -9.53 9.15 12.22
CA PRO A 168 -9.90 9.68 13.52
C PRO A 168 -8.66 9.90 14.42
N ALA A 169 -8.84 10.61 15.53
CA ALA A 169 -7.83 10.70 16.57
C ALA A 169 -7.43 9.29 17.10
N PRO A 170 -6.16 9.06 17.49
CA PRO A 170 -5.06 10.05 17.59
C PRO A 170 -4.24 10.21 16.29
N TRP A 171 -4.72 9.68 15.16
CA TRP A 171 -3.95 9.66 13.92
C TRP A 171 -3.95 10.98 13.14
N ASN A 172 -4.97 11.83 13.35
CA ASN A 172 -5.19 13.07 12.60
C ASN A 172 -4.58 14.33 13.21
N VAL A 173 -3.55 14.19 14.04
CA VAL A 173 -2.82 15.33 14.61
C VAL A 173 -1.51 15.55 13.86
N LEU A 174 -1.04 16.80 13.82
CA LEU A 174 0.16 17.19 13.05
C LEU A 174 1.39 16.38 13.45
N ASP A 175 1.61 16.18 14.75
CA ASP A 175 2.76 15.43 15.26
C ASP A 175 2.76 13.97 14.77
N THR A 176 1.59 13.34 14.74
CA THR A 176 1.42 11.99 14.20
C THR A 176 1.66 11.98 12.69
N ALA A 177 1.07 12.93 11.94
CA ALA A 177 1.25 13.06 10.50
C ALA A 177 2.72 13.26 10.09
N VAL A 178 3.47 14.07 10.84
CA VAL A 178 4.91 14.26 10.64
C VAL A 178 5.68 12.98 10.97
N THR A 179 5.38 12.36 12.11
CA THR A 179 6.06 11.12 12.55
C THR A 179 5.89 10.00 11.52
N VAL A 180 4.66 9.74 11.07
CA VAL A 180 4.38 8.68 10.09
C VAL A 180 4.94 9.03 8.71
N GLY A 181 4.96 10.31 8.33
CA GLY A 181 5.67 10.77 7.13
C GLY A 181 7.17 10.47 7.18
N ILE A 182 7.83 10.70 8.32
CA ILE A 182 9.24 10.35 8.52
C ILE A 182 9.45 8.84 8.46
N VAL A 183 8.59 8.05 9.11
CA VAL A 183 8.63 6.59 9.02
C VAL A 183 8.49 6.11 7.57
N TRP A 184 7.61 6.74 6.80
CA TRP A 184 7.40 6.41 5.39
C TRP A 184 8.62 6.70 4.50
N ILE A 185 9.53 7.60 4.91
CA ILE A 185 10.81 7.77 4.22
C ILE A 185 11.61 6.46 4.23
N ALA A 186 11.58 5.69 5.33
CA ALA A 186 12.27 4.40 5.39
C ALA A 186 11.64 3.36 4.45
N VAL A 187 10.31 3.27 4.44
CA VAL A 187 9.53 2.37 3.56
C VAL A 187 9.79 2.70 2.09
N SER A 188 9.64 3.97 1.71
CA SER A 188 9.85 4.43 0.34
C SER A 188 11.30 4.33 -0.12
N THR A 189 12.28 4.55 0.78
CA THR A 189 13.70 4.35 0.49
C THR A 189 14.01 2.88 0.23
N LEU A 190 13.53 1.97 1.08
CA LEU A 190 13.65 0.53 0.85
C LEU A 190 13.05 0.15 -0.51
N PHE A 191 11.88 0.67 -0.84
CA PHE A 191 11.26 0.44 -2.15
C PHE A 191 12.13 0.95 -3.31
N VAL A 192 12.68 2.16 -3.23
CA VAL A 192 13.49 2.73 -4.32
C VAL A 192 14.78 1.93 -4.55
N ILE A 193 15.38 1.41 -3.47
CA ILE A 193 16.59 0.58 -3.55
C ILE A 193 16.26 -0.81 -4.12
N THR A 194 15.24 -1.47 -3.55
CA THR A 194 14.96 -2.89 -3.85
C THR A 194 14.07 -3.08 -5.06
N ARG A 195 13.24 -2.08 -5.38
CA ARG A 195 12.17 -2.15 -6.38
C ARG A 195 11.25 -3.33 -6.13
N SER A 196 10.80 -3.48 -4.88
CA SER A 196 9.90 -4.54 -4.44
C SER A 196 8.77 -3.97 -3.60
N LEU A 197 7.52 -4.05 -4.10
CA LEU A 197 6.35 -3.63 -3.32
C LEU A 197 6.13 -4.56 -2.12
N VAL A 198 6.38 -5.87 -2.27
CA VAL A 198 6.20 -6.84 -1.18
C VAL A 198 7.14 -6.55 -0.01
N ALA A 199 8.40 -6.20 -0.29
CA ALA A 199 9.35 -5.80 0.74
C ALA A 199 8.90 -4.50 1.45
N ALA A 200 8.37 -3.53 0.69
CA ALA A 200 7.84 -2.30 1.25
C ALA A 200 6.61 -2.55 2.15
N VAL A 201 5.67 -3.43 1.72
CA VAL A 201 4.51 -3.86 2.53
C VAL A 201 4.97 -4.45 3.85
N LEU A 202 5.98 -5.33 3.81
CA LEU A 202 6.47 -5.97 5.03
C LEU A 202 7.09 -4.96 6.00
N LEU A 203 7.96 -4.06 5.50
CA LEU A 203 8.57 -3.04 6.36
C LEU A 203 7.51 -2.10 6.92
N ASP A 204 6.56 -1.67 6.10
CA ASP A 204 5.46 -0.83 6.54
C ASP A 204 4.61 -1.51 7.62
N ASN A 205 4.24 -2.79 7.42
CA ASN A 205 3.46 -3.55 8.41
C ASN A 205 4.17 -3.68 9.76
N VAL A 206 5.51 -3.85 9.75
CA VAL A 206 6.30 -3.82 10.98
C VAL A 206 6.20 -2.45 11.66
N MET A 207 6.36 -1.36 10.90
CA MET A 207 6.31 0.00 11.45
C MET A 207 4.91 0.38 11.95
N ALA A 208 3.85 -0.02 11.25
CA ALA A 208 2.47 0.12 11.69
C ALA A 208 2.23 -0.65 13.00
N THR A 209 2.73 -1.89 13.08
CA THR A 209 2.63 -2.71 14.30
C THR A 209 3.32 -2.03 15.49
N VAL A 210 4.52 -1.46 15.27
CA VAL A 210 5.22 -0.63 16.27
C VAL A 210 4.35 0.55 16.70
N GLY A 211 3.78 1.28 15.72
CA GLY A 211 2.95 2.46 15.97
C GLY A 211 1.70 2.15 16.80
N PHE A 212 1.02 1.04 16.53
CA PHE A 212 -0.16 0.59 17.27
C PHE A 212 0.21 0.06 18.66
N ALA A 213 1.23 -0.79 18.76
CA ALA A 213 1.64 -1.40 20.03
C ALA A 213 2.14 -0.35 21.05
N THR A 214 2.89 0.66 20.59
CA THR A 214 3.42 1.73 21.45
C THR A 214 2.36 2.75 21.89
N ARG A 215 1.22 2.81 21.20
CA ARG A 215 0.08 3.68 21.54
C ARG A 215 -1.05 2.93 22.25
N ASP A 216 -0.81 1.68 22.61
CA ASP A 216 -1.78 0.80 23.23
C ASP A 216 -3.09 0.62 22.40
N LEU A 217 -3.00 0.71 21.07
CA LEU A 217 -4.16 0.61 20.19
C LEU A 217 -4.48 -0.84 19.82
N THR A 218 -5.75 -1.08 19.50
CA THR A 218 -6.27 -2.37 19.02
C THR A 218 -7.19 -2.16 17.83
N LEU A 219 -7.34 -3.19 17.00
CA LEU A 219 -8.30 -3.21 15.91
C LEU A 219 -9.46 -4.16 16.24
N PRO A 220 -10.71 -3.81 15.89
CA PRO A 220 -11.89 -4.64 16.13
C PRO A 220 -12.01 -5.78 15.10
N LEU A 221 -10.91 -6.46 14.81
CA LEU A 221 -10.84 -7.59 13.87
C LEU A 221 -10.29 -8.81 14.62
N SER A 222 -10.78 -10.02 14.35
CA SER A 222 -10.07 -11.20 14.83
C SER A 222 -8.79 -11.42 13.99
N PRO A 223 -7.73 -12.06 14.53
CA PRO A 223 -6.55 -12.41 13.74
C PRO A 223 -6.90 -13.22 12.48
N ALA A 224 -7.86 -14.16 12.61
CA ALA A 224 -8.34 -14.97 11.50
C ALA A 224 -9.01 -14.13 10.39
N LEU A 225 -9.80 -13.12 10.77
CA LEU A 225 -10.41 -12.20 9.82
C LEU A 225 -9.36 -11.30 9.16
N GLY A 226 -8.35 -10.83 9.90
CA GLY A 226 -7.22 -10.07 9.35
C GLY A 226 -6.48 -10.87 8.27
N LEU A 227 -6.14 -12.12 8.58
CA LEU A 227 -5.49 -13.02 7.61
C LEU A 227 -6.37 -13.30 6.39
N LEU A 228 -7.67 -13.53 6.59
CA LEU A 228 -8.61 -13.75 5.48
C LEU A 228 -8.67 -12.53 4.55
N LEU A 229 -8.75 -11.31 5.11
CA LEU A 229 -8.78 -10.07 4.34
C LEU A 229 -7.50 -9.89 3.52
N GLU A 230 -6.34 -10.23 4.08
CA GLU A 230 -5.08 -10.18 3.35
C GLU A 230 -5.03 -11.19 2.19
N ILE A 231 -5.45 -12.44 2.43
CA ILE A 231 -5.53 -13.45 1.37
C ILE A 231 -6.45 -12.96 0.23
N LEU A 232 -7.59 -12.36 0.59
CA LEU A 232 -8.51 -11.77 -0.38
C LEU A 232 -7.87 -10.61 -1.14
N ALA A 233 -7.08 -9.76 -0.48
CA ALA A 233 -6.37 -8.66 -1.13
C ALA A 233 -5.31 -9.14 -2.11
N ILE A 234 -4.49 -10.13 -1.73
CA ILE A 234 -3.49 -10.73 -2.62
C ILE A 234 -4.17 -11.37 -3.83
N ALA A 235 -5.25 -12.13 -3.61
CA ALA A 235 -6.01 -12.75 -4.68
C ALA A 235 -6.65 -11.69 -5.60
N ALA A 236 -7.23 -10.63 -5.04
CA ALA A 236 -7.82 -9.54 -5.79
C ALA A 236 -6.78 -8.76 -6.59
N PHE A 237 -5.61 -8.47 -6.01
CA PHE A 237 -4.47 -7.88 -6.71
C PHE A 237 -4.07 -8.75 -7.91
N ALA A 238 -3.81 -10.04 -7.68
CA ALA A 238 -3.34 -10.95 -8.72
C ALA A 238 -4.35 -11.08 -9.87
N ALA A 239 -5.63 -11.21 -9.55
CA ALA A 239 -6.72 -11.27 -10.52
C ALA A 239 -6.85 -9.97 -11.32
N ALA A 240 -6.89 -8.82 -10.64
CA ALA A 240 -7.03 -7.51 -11.24
C ALA A 240 -5.83 -7.17 -12.15
N PHE A 241 -4.62 -7.33 -11.63
CA PHE A 241 -3.38 -7.09 -12.36
C PHE A 241 -3.28 -7.97 -13.61
N THR A 242 -3.54 -9.28 -13.46
CA THR A 242 -3.48 -10.24 -14.58
C THR A 242 -4.53 -9.95 -15.64
N ARG A 243 -5.77 -9.65 -15.23
CA ARG A 243 -6.85 -9.27 -16.15
C ARG A 243 -6.48 -8.02 -16.95
N ALA A 244 -6.02 -6.97 -16.26
CA ALA A 244 -5.59 -5.72 -16.88
C ALA A 244 -4.43 -5.95 -17.87
N ARG A 245 -3.49 -6.81 -17.50
CA ARG A 245 -2.34 -7.16 -18.33
C ARG A 245 -2.71 -7.94 -19.60
N ARG A 246 -3.74 -8.81 -19.56
CA ARG A 246 -4.14 -9.70 -20.67
C ARG A 246 -5.11 -9.13 -21.71
N ALA A 247 -5.90 -8.10 -21.37
CA ALA A 247 -7.07 -7.66 -22.16
C ALA A 247 -6.82 -7.08 -23.59
N ALA A 248 -5.67 -7.31 -24.22
CA ALA A 248 -5.35 -6.85 -25.58
C ALA A 248 -5.10 -8.00 -26.59
N SER A 249 -4.80 -9.21 -26.12
CA SER A 249 -4.53 -10.36 -27.01
C SER A 249 -5.78 -10.85 -27.78
N ALA A 250 -6.98 -10.40 -27.39
CA ALA A 250 -8.25 -10.81 -28.00
C ALA A 250 -8.78 -9.83 -29.06
N ALA A 251 -8.08 -8.70 -29.31
CA ALA A 251 -8.58 -7.63 -30.19
C ALA A 251 -7.73 -7.42 -31.46
N SER A 252 -6.72 -8.26 -31.71
CA SER A 252 -6.04 -8.26 -33.01
C SER A 252 -6.93 -9.01 -34.02
N PRO A 253 -7.44 -8.36 -35.08
CA PRO A 253 -8.10 -9.08 -36.16
C PRO A 253 -7.10 -10.08 -36.73
N SER A 254 -7.54 -11.32 -36.95
CA SER A 254 -6.76 -12.30 -37.71
C SER A 254 -6.28 -11.62 -39.00
N PRO A 255 -5.00 -11.76 -39.39
CA PRO A 255 -4.54 -11.28 -40.68
C PRO A 255 -5.44 -11.88 -41.75
N VAL A 256 -6.05 -11.02 -42.58
CA VAL A 256 -6.85 -11.46 -43.73
C VAL A 256 -5.94 -12.36 -44.57
N PRO A 257 -6.34 -13.61 -44.87
CA PRO A 257 -5.57 -14.47 -45.77
C PRO A 257 -5.43 -13.74 -47.11
N ARG A 258 -4.18 -13.61 -47.60
CA ARG A 258 -3.92 -13.13 -48.96
C ARG A 258 -4.22 -14.24 -49.97
#